data_AF-S8D7J1-F1
#
_entry.id   AF-S8D7J1-F1
#
_cell.length_a   1.000
_cell.length_b   1.000
_cell.length_c   1.000
_cell.angle_alpha   90.00
_cell.angle_beta   90.00
_cell.angle_gamma   90.00
#
_symmetry.space_group_name_H-M   'P 1'
#
loop_
_entity.id
_entity.type
_entity.pdbx_description
1 polymer ?
#
loop_
_entity_poly.entity_id
_entity_poly.type
_entity_poly.pdbx_seq_one_letter_code
_entity_poly.pdbx_strand_id
1 'polypeptide(L)'
;GSDGLDAGATLDSGVLSTLSVNRIILRIQSEDLGSRLEAAKEIRLLTKTSQRYRRFFSPAVEHLVDMLRCSSDVAKEVALAACLNLAVQDE
;
A
#
# COMPACT_ATOMS: atom_id res chain seq x y z
N GLY A 1 45.38 -15.07 11.14
CA GLY A 1 44.67 -13.81 10.90
C GLY A 1 43.22 -14.17 10.71
N SER A 2 42.45 -14.03 11.78
CA SER A 2 40.99 -14.22 11.80
C SER A 2 40.28 -12.96 11.31
N ASP A 3 38.99 -13.15 11.02
CA ASP A 3 37.94 -12.17 10.73
C ASP A 3 37.85 -11.78 9.26
N GLY A 4 36.84 -12.20 8.50
CA GLY A 4 35.46 -12.49 8.90
C GLY A 4 34.57 -11.66 8.01
N LEU A 5 34.48 -12.04 6.73
CA LEU A 5 33.59 -11.40 5.75
C LEU A 5 32.17 -11.91 6.00
N ASP A 6 31.48 -11.29 6.96
CA ASP A 6 30.04 -11.42 7.09
C ASP A 6 29.39 -10.72 5.89
N ALA A 7 29.13 -11.52 4.85
CA ALA A 7 28.28 -11.15 3.72
C ALA A 7 26.82 -11.48 4.07
N GLY A 8 26.34 -11.01 5.22
CA GLY A 8 24.93 -11.03 5.60
C GLY A 8 24.32 -9.65 5.39
N ALA A 9 24.00 -9.30 4.15
CA ALA A 9 23.32 -8.05 3.82
C ALA A 9 21.97 -7.99 4.57
N THR A 10 21.97 -7.35 5.74
CA THR A 10 20.77 -7.00 6.48
C THR A 10 20.08 -5.93 5.65
N LEU A 11 19.14 -6.35 4.79
CA LEU A 11 18.37 -5.43 3.96
C LEU A 11 17.71 -4.41 4.89
N ASP A 12 18.02 -3.13 4.67
CA ASP A 12 17.47 -2.04 5.46
C ASP A 12 15.93 -2.13 5.50
N SER A 13 15.36 -1.95 6.70
CA SER A 13 13.91 -2.01 6.93
C SER A 13 13.16 -0.99 6.06
N GLY A 14 13.80 0.14 5.71
CA GLY A 14 13.27 1.13 4.77
C GLY A 14 13.18 0.62 3.33
N VAL A 15 14.16 -0.16 2.86
CA VAL A 15 14.14 -0.79 1.54
C VAL A 15 13.02 -1.83 1.44
N LEU A 16 12.87 -2.68 2.46
CA LEU A 16 11.78 -3.68 2.52
C LEU A 16 10.40 -3.03 2.51
N SER A 17 10.25 -1.91 3.22
CA SER A 17 9.01 -1.12 3.23
C SER A 17 8.72 -0.54 1.83
N THR A 18 9.73 -0.03 1.13
CA THR A 18 9.59 0.53 -0.22
C THR A 18 9.19 -0.52 -1.25
N LEU A 19 9.83 -1.71 -1.20
CA LEU A 19 9.46 -2.84 -2.07
C LEU A 19 8.03 -3.30 -1.82
N SER A 20 7.61 -3.34 -0.54
CA SER A 20 6.24 -3.71 -0.16
C SER A 20 5.21 -2.71 -0.69
N VAL A 21 5.48 -1.41 -0.55
CA VAL A 21 4.65 -0.34 -1.13
C VAL A 21 4.54 -0.50 -2.64
N ASN A 22 5.67 -0.65 -3.35
CA ASN A 22 5.65 -0.79 -4.81
C ASN A 22 4.85 -2.01 -5.26
N ARG A 23 4.98 -3.14 -4.57
CA ARG A 23 4.19 -4.35 -4.86
C ARG A 23 2.69 -4.12 -4.67
N ILE A 24 2.29 -3.33 -3.67
CA ILE A 24 0.88 -2.98 -3.44
C ILE A 24 0.38 -2.01 -4.53
N ILE A 25 1.19 -1.03 -4.92
CA ILE A 25 0.86 -0.10 -6.02
C ILE A 25 0.67 -0.84 -7.35
N LEU A 26 1.56 -1.79 -7.68
CA LEU A 26 1.41 -2.59 -8.89
C LEU A 26 0.13 -3.43 -8.90
N ARG A 27 -0.32 -3.91 -7.74
CA ARG A 27 -1.57 -4.68 -7.65
C ARG A 27 -2.82 -3.81 -7.75
N ILE A 28 -2.83 -2.62 -7.17
CA ILE A 28 -3.98 -1.70 -7.30
C ILE A 28 -4.16 -1.19 -8.75
N GLN A 29 -3.11 -1.30 -9.58
CA GLN A 29 -3.09 -1.02 -11.02
C GLN A 29 -3.56 -2.17 -11.91
N SER A 30 -3.73 -3.37 -11.35
CA SER A 30 -4.15 -4.55 -12.11
C SER A 30 -5.57 -4.40 -12.67
N GLU A 31 -5.86 -5.00 -13.82
CA GLU A 31 -7.24 -5.12 -14.33
C GLU A 31 -8.08 -6.11 -13.52
N ASP A 32 -7.43 -7.05 -12.82
CA ASP A 32 -8.09 -8.00 -11.94
C ASP A 32 -8.62 -7.32 -10.66
N LEU A 33 -9.95 -7.31 -10.52
CA LEU A 33 -10.63 -6.71 -9.37
C LEU A 33 -10.25 -7.40 -8.04
N GLY A 34 -9.97 -8.70 -8.06
CA GLY A 34 -9.52 -9.44 -6.87
C GLY A 34 -8.19 -8.91 -6.33
N SER A 35 -7.21 -8.75 -7.22
CA SER A 35 -5.89 -8.17 -6.93
C SER A 35 -6.00 -6.74 -6.40
N ARG A 36 -6.87 -5.91 -7.01
CA ARG A 36 -7.15 -4.55 -6.55
C ARG A 36 -7.76 -4.54 -5.14
N LEU A 37 -8.72 -5.44 -4.87
CA LEU A 37 -9.35 -5.57 -3.56
C LEU A 37 -8.33 -5.91 -2.46
N GLU A 38 -7.46 -6.89 -2.70
CA GLU A 38 -6.44 -7.26 -1.73
C GLU A 38 -5.43 -6.13 -1.51
N ALA A 39 -5.00 -5.46 -2.58
CA ALA A 39 -4.14 -4.28 -2.48
C ALA A 39 -4.78 -3.16 -1.64
N ALA A 40 -6.06 -2.84 -1.88
CA ALA A 40 -6.76 -1.80 -1.13
C ALA A 40 -6.93 -2.14 0.36
N LYS A 41 -7.18 -3.42 0.71
CA LYS A 41 -7.19 -3.88 2.11
C LYS A 41 -5.83 -3.69 2.78
N GLU A 42 -4.74 -4.00 2.08
CA GLU A 42 -3.39 -3.79 2.60
C GLU A 42 -3.05 -2.31 2.76
N ILE A 43 -3.41 -1.46 1.79
CA ILE A 43 -3.26 0.00 1.90
C ILE A 43 -3.97 0.48 3.16
N ARG A 44 -5.25 0.12 3.34
CA ARG A 44 -6.03 0.49 4.54
C ARG A 44 -5.32 0.08 5.83
N LEU A 45 -4.80 -1.14 5.90
CA LEU A 45 -4.12 -1.64 7.09
C LEU A 45 -2.85 -0.83 7.41
N LEU A 46 -2.00 -0.60 6.40
CA LEU A 46 -0.72 0.08 6.57
C LEU A 46 -0.89 1.58 6.89
N THR A 47 -1.94 2.21 6.38
CA THR A 47 -2.19 3.65 6.57
C THR A 47 -2.98 3.96 7.83
N LYS A 48 -3.59 2.95 8.48
CA LYS A 48 -4.45 3.11 9.67
C LYS A 48 -3.81 3.96 10.78
N THR A 49 -2.51 3.81 11.01
CA THR A 49 -1.79 4.52 12.08
C THR A 49 -0.45 5.14 11.63
N SER A 50 -0.02 4.91 10.39
CA SER A 50 1.30 5.34 9.92
C SER A 50 1.21 6.48 8.92
N GLN A 51 1.67 7.67 9.32
CA GLN A 51 1.82 8.82 8.43
C GLN A 51 2.77 8.53 7.27
N ARG A 52 3.86 7.80 7.53
CA ARG A 52 4.84 7.44 6.50
C ARG A 52 4.19 6.64 5.36
N TYR A 53 3.36 5.66 5.70
CA TYR A 53 2.64 4.88 4.68
C TYR A 53 1.58 5.71 3.95
N ARG A 54 0.89 6.66 4.61
CA ARG A 54 -0.03 7.58 3.92
C ARG A 54 0.65 8.34 2.79
N ARG A 55 1.86 8.87 3.03
CA ARG A 55 2.65 9.56 1.99
C ARG A 55 3.04 8.64 0.85
N PHE A 56 3.49 7.43 1.17
CA PHE A 56 3.89 6.44 0.17
C PHE A 56 2.73 5.93 -0.70
N PHE A 57 1.51 5.90 -0.17
CA PHE A 57 0.32 5.45 -0.90
C PHE A 57 -0.50 6.58 -1.53
N SER A 58 -0.03 7.82 -1.51
CA SER A 58 -0.69 8.92 -2.24
C SER A 58 -0.96 8.60 -3.73
N PRO A 59 -0.06 7.92 -4.48
CA PRO A 59 -0.34 7.53 -5.87
C PRO A 59 -1.51 6.55 -6.04
N ALA A 60 -1.89 5.82 -4.99
CA ALA A 60 -3.01 4.87 -5.05
C ALA A 60 -4.39 5.55 -5.06
N VAL A 61 -4.48 6.83 -4.69
CA VAL A 61 -5.76 7.54 -4.52
C VAL A 61 -6.59 7.50 -5.79
N GLU A 62 -5.99 7.78 -6.96
CA GLU A 62 -6.72 7.75 -8.24
C GLU A 62 -7.34 6.37 -8.51
N HIS A 63 -6.64 5.31 -8.15
CA HIS A 63 -7.03 3.93 -8.44
C HIS A 63 -8.12 3.45 -7.47
N LEU A 64 -8.07 3.93 -6.22
CA LEU A 64 -9.13 3.74 -5.23
C LEU A 64 -10.39 4.51 -5.64
N VAL A 65 -10.25 5.74 -6.15
CA VAL A 65 -11.38 6.52 -6.67
C VAL A 65 -12.01 5.85 -7.89
N ASP A 66 -11.22 5.23 -8.75
CA ASP A 66 -11.74 4.40 -9.84
C ASP A 66 -12.53 3.19 -9.32
N MET A 67 -12.05 2.50 -8.28
CA MET A 67 -12.79 1.39 -7.65
C MET A 67 -14.14 1.81 -7.07
N LEU A 68 -14.30 3.07 -6.61
CA LEU A 68 -15.59 3.59 -6.14
C LEU A 68 -16.65 3.65 -7.25
N ARG A 69 -16.24 3.59 -8.51
CA ARG A 69 -17.12 3.59 -9.69
C ARG A 69 -17.45 2.19 -10.18
N CYS A 70 -16.82 1.14 -9.63
CA CYS A 70 -17.16 -0.24 -9.96
C CYS A 70 -18.59 -0.59 -9.54
N SER A 71 -19.22 -1.55 -10.22
CA SER A 71 -20.54 -2.06 -9.86
C SER A 71 -20.57 -2.88 -8.57
N SER A 72 -19.40 -3.34 -8.09
CA SER A 72 -19.27 -4.13 -6.87
C SER A 72 -19.30 -3.25 -5.62
N ASP A 73 -20.29 -3.46 -4.76
CA ASP A 73 -20.38 -2.73 -3.49
C ASP A 73 -19.21 -3.05 -2.55
N VAL A 74 -18.71 -4.30 -2.58
CA VAL A 74 -17.51 -4.69 -1.84
C VAL A 74 -16.30 -3.86 -2.27
N ALA A 75 -16.12 -3.63 -3.58
CA ALA A 75 -15.04 -2.80 -4.08
C ALA A 75 -15.17 -1.35 -3.62
N LYS A 76 -16.39 -0.81 -3.62
CA LYS A 76 -16.66 0.55 -3.13
C LYS A 76 -16.34 0.68 -1.65
N GLU A 77 -16.81 -0.25 -0.82
CA GLU A 77 -16.59 -0.22 0.63
C GLU A 77 -15.11 -0.28 0.98
N VAL A 78 -14.37 -1.20 0.35
CA VAL A 78 -12.94 -1.37 0.58
C VAL A 78 -12.16 -0.12 0.13
N ALA A 79 -12.49 0.42 -1.04
CA ALA A 79 -11.84 1.61 -1.57
C ALA A 79 -12.12 2.85 -0.71
N LEU A 80 -13.37 3.04 -0.27
CA LEU A 80 -13.76 4.14 0.61
C LEU A 80 -12.98 4.08 1.93
N ALA A 81 -12.91 2.90 2.56
CA ALA A 81 -12.19 2.73 3.81
C ALA A 81 -10.68 3.00 3.66
N ALA A 82 -10.07 2.62 2.52
CA ALA A 82 -8.67 2.96 2.24
C ALA A 82 -8.48 4.46 2.05
N CYS A 83 -9.36 5.13 1.30
CA CYS A 83 -9.34 6.58 1.11
C CYS A 83 -9.48 7.35 2.43
N LEU A 84 -10.37 6.92 3.33
CA LEU A 84 -10.53 7.55 4.64
C LEU A 84 -9.23 7.51 5.46
N ASN A 85 -8.53 6.38 5.45
CA ASN A 85 -7.25 6.28 6.15
C ASN A 85 -6.13 7.10 5.48
N LEU A 86 -6.23 7.37 4.16
CA LEU A 86 -5.30 8.26 3.44
C LEU A 86 -5.60 9.74 3.66
N ALA A 87 -6.87 10.10 3.81
CA ALA A 87 -7.35 11.48 3.89
C ALA A 87 -7.09 12.15 5.24
N VAL A 88 -6.66 11.40 6.26
CA VAL A 88 -6.24 11.97 7.54
C VAL A 88 -5.05 12.90 7.28
N GLN A 89 -5.27 14.21 7.41
CA GLN A 89 -4.21 15.21 7.36
C GLN A 89 -3.34 15.14 8.61
N ASP A 90 -2.04 15.42 8.43
CA ASP A 90 -1.12 15.66 9.53
C ASP A 90 -1.54 16.99 10.20
N GLU A 91 -1.92 16.94 11.48
CA GLU A 91 -2.00 18.12 12.35
C GLU A 91 -0.59 18.69 12.63
#